data_AF-A0A7J0CE02-F1
#
_entry.id   AF-A0A7J0CE02-F1
#
_cell.length_a   1.000
_cell.length_b   1.000
_cell.length_c   1.000
_cell.angle_alpha   90.00
_cell.angle_beta   90.00
_cell.angle_gamma   90.00
#
_symmetry.space_group_name_H-M   'P 1'
#
loop_
_entity.id
_entity.type
_entity.pdbx_description
1 polymer ?
#
loop_
_entity_poly.entity_id
_entity_poly.type
_entity_poly.pdbx_seq_one_letter_code
_entity_poly.pdbx_strand_id
1 'polypeptide(L)'
;MTEFKVGDKVRHTWLEAVEVTYGPYTDMRGQTRYMVRVASGGEQPTTPEMMVATPAFSVGDKARRNGHTVEILAGPVEGAVTGAEIYLFKYLDGPDVGKGGGRNASEFEALPTTTYTSPAGITYDLAGEYTDRLGYTWSFTGRHSPDGTPCVTAYGNANNTDTIDGIEDSFGPLCKVTAKPADGFEYEGVVYEYDAEYTDCDGDNWTFYRSTRTGGAPLSTYSSYRSRETLQYVVDNYGPLTK
;
A
#
# COMPACT_ATOMS: atom_id res chain seq x y z
N MET A 1 4.16 9.49 -20.60
CA MET A 1 5.55 9.03 -20.67
C MET A 1 6.31 9.71 -19.56
N THR A 2 7.23 9.00 -18.89
CA THR A 2 8.11 9.60 -17.90
C THR A 2 9.09 10.53 -18.62
N GLU A 3 9.15 11.79 -18.20
CA GLU A 3 10.16 12.74 -18.69
C GLU A 3 11.40 12.62 -17.80
N PHE A 4 12.56 12.45 -18.44
CA PHE A 4 13.85 12.37 -17.76
C PHE A 4 14.55 13.72 -17.74
N LYS A 5 15.32 14.00 -16.68
CA LYS A 5 16.09 15.24 -16.49
C LYS A 5 17.58 14.98 -16.64
N VAL A 6 18.33 16.02 -17.01
CA VAL A 6 19.80 15.96 -17.00
C VAL A 6 20.28 15.65 -15.58
N GLY A 7 21.16 14.66 -15.47
CA GLY A 7 21.65 14.08 -14.22
C GLY A 7 20.92 12.80 -13.79
N ASP A 8 19.75 12.49 -14.38
CA ASP A 8 19.02 11.27 -14.03
C ASP A 8 19.85 10.03 -14.38
N LYS A 9 20.00 9.14 -13.40
CA LYS A 9 20.57 7.80 -13.60
C LYS A 9 19.45 6.85 -14.00
N VAL A 10 19.54 6.28 -15.19
CA VAL A 10 18.48 5.43 -15.76
C VAL A 10 19.05 4.07 -16.18
N ARG A 11 18.22 3.04 -16.13
CA ARG A 11 18.50 1.75 -16.75
C ARG A 11 18.13 1.83 -18.22
N HIS A 12 19.09 1.55 -19.10
CA HIS A 12 18.83 1.46 -20.53
C HIS A 12 18.52 0.01 -20.93
N THR A 13 17.65 -0.21 -21.93
CA THR A 13 17.25 -1.57 -22.34
C THR A 13 18.41 -2.42 -22.89
N TRP A 14 19.39 -1.79 -23.52
CA TRP A 14 20.50 -2.46 -24.23
C TRP A 14 21.89 -2.11 -23.70
N LEU A 15 21.96 -1.08 -22.86
CA LEU A 15 23.20 -0.60 -22.28
C LEU A 15 23.12 -0.88 -20.77
N GLU A 16 24.25 -0.79 -20.09
CA GLU A 16 24.28 -0.78 -18.64
C GLU A 16 23.57 0.48 -18.08
N ALA A 17 23.70 0.74 -16.79
CA ALA A 17 23.23 2.01 -16.23
C ALA A 17 23.88 3.20 -16.94
N VAL A 18 23.05 4.18 -17.32
CA VAL A 18 23.50 5.39 -18.02
C VAL A 18 23.02 6.63 -17.29
N GLU A 19 23.69 7.76 -17.52
CA GLU A 19 23.30 9.07 -17.01
C GLU A 19 22.78 9.94 -18.14
N VAL A 20 21.63 10.59 -17.97
CA VAL A 20 21.13 11.57 -18.92
C VAL A 20 22.01 12.82 -18.87
N THR A 21 22.75 13.12 -19.94
CA THR A 21 23.64 14.29 -20.00
C THR A 21 23.05 15.45 -20.77
N TYR A 22 22.06 15.21 -21.64
CA TYR A 22 21.37 16.24 -22.40
C TYR A 22 19.97 15.79 -22.84
N GLY A 23 19.05 16.74 -23.00
CA GLY A 23 17.69 16.53 -23.48
C GLY A 23 16.61 16.92 -22.45
N PRO A 24 15.32 16.74 -22.81
CA PRO A 24 14.85 16.23 -24.09
C PRO A 24 15.19 17.15 -25.27
N TYR A 25 15.46 16.58 -26.45
CA TYR A 25 15.59 17.34 -27.70
C TYR A 25 14.89 16.62 -28.85
N THR A 26 14.52 17.37 -29.88
CA THR A 26 13.89 16.82 -31.09
C THR A 26 14.94 16.61 -32.17
N ASP A 27 15.11 15.37 -32.66
CA ASP A 27 16.03 15.09 -33.75
C ASP A 27 15.49 15.54 -35.12
N MET A 28 16.30 15.40 -36.18
CA MET A 28 15.92 15.80 -37.55
C MET A 28 14.71 15.03 -38.11
N ARG A 29 14.26 13.95 -37.45
CA ARG A 29 13.08 13.16 -37.81
C ARG A 29 11.86 13.51 -36.97
N GLY A 30 11.95 14.51 -36.09
CA GLY A 30 10.86 14.90 -35.20
C GLY A 30 10.71 13.98 -33.97
N GLN A 31 11.68 13.11 -33.67
CA GLN A 31 11.61 12.20 -32.53
C GLN A 31 12.24 12.83 -31.29
N THR A 32 11.62 12.63 -30.13
CA THR A 32 12.21 12.99 -28.83
C THR A 32 13.39 12.08 -28.51
N ARG A 33 14.54 12.68 -28.21
CA ARG A 33 15.79 12.00 -27.88
C ARG A 33 16.39 12.57 -26.60
N TYR A 34 17.24 11.76 -26.00
CA TYR A 34 18.12 12.13 -24.89
C TYR A 34 19.55 11.72 -25.24
N MET A 35 20.54 12.48 -24.79
CA MET A 35 21.93 12.02 -24.77
C MET A 35 22.19 11.36 -23.43
N VAL A 36 22.72 10.15 -23.46
CA VAL A 36 23.09 9.42 -22.26
C VAL A 36 24.56 9.06 -22.27
N ARG A 37 25.21 9.13 -21.11
CA ARG A 37 26.60 8.71 -20.89
C ARG A 37 26.63 7.31 -20.28
N VAL A 38 27.31 6.39 -20.94
CA VAL A 38 27.60 5.05 -20.42
C VAL A 38 28.79 5.08 -19.44
N ALA A 39 28.93 4.05 -18.61
CA ALA A 39 30.01 3.95 -17.62
C ALA A 39 31.43 4.09 -18.21
N SER A 40 31.63 3.70 -19.48
CA SER A 40 32.90 3.87 -20.19
C SER A 40 33.21 5.32 -20.62
N GLY A 41 32.32 6.27 -20.30
CA GLY A 41 32.45 7.70 -20.62
C GLY A 41 31.94 8.09 -22.00
N GLY A 42 31.58 7.13 -22.86
CA GLY A 42 30.96 7.41 -24.16
C GLY A 42 29.55 7.99 -24.02
N GLU A 43 29.17 8.86 -24.94
CA GLU A 43 27.81 9.42 -25.02
C GLU A 43 27.08 8.89 -26.26
N GLN A 44 25.81 8.54 -26.11
CA GLN A 44 24.97 8.02 -27.20
C GLN A 44 23.54 8.58 -27.13
N PRO A 45 22.90 8.87 -28.27
CA PRO A 45 21.50 9.27 -28.28
C PRO A 45 20.60 8.06 -28.04
N THR A 46 19.57 8.22 -27.21
CA THR A 46 18.56 7.19 -26.94
C THR A 46 17.14 7.78 -26.97
N THR A 47 16.13 6.91 -26.98
CA THR A 47 14.71 7.31 -26.91
C THR A 47 14.17 7.07 -25.49
N PRO A 48 13.15 7.82 -25.03
CA PRO A 48 12.57 7.62 -23.70
C PRO A 48 12.04 6.20 -23.47
N GLU A 49 11.58 5.49 -24.49
CA GLU A 49 11.07 4.12 -24.38
C GLU A 49 12.16 3.09 -24.09
N MET A 50 13.43 3.44 -24.33
CA MET A 50 14.58 2.61 -24.02
C MET A 50 15.18 2.89 -22.65
N MET A 51 14.59 3.82 -21.88
CA MET A 51 15.05 4.23 -20.57
C MET A 51 14.01 3.90 -19.50
N VAL A 52 14.48 3.39 -18.37
CA VAL A 52 13.68 3.13 -17.18
C VAL A 52 14.34 3.88 -16.04
N ALA A 53 13.58 4.71 -15.32
CA ALA A 53 14.11 5.42 -14.16
C ALA A 53 14.70 4.43 -13.15
N THR A 54 15.90 4.71 -12.65
CA THR A 54 16.46 3.93 -11.56
C THR A 54 15.81 4.41 -10.26
N PRO A 55 15.27 3.52 -9.41
CA PRO A 55 14.76 3.94 -8.12
C PRO A 55 15.86 4.63 -7.31
N ALA A 56 15.54 5.78 -6.73
CA ALA A 56 16.38 6.42 -5.72
C ALA A 56 15.87 6.01 -4.34
N PHE A 57 16.78 5.72 -3.42
CA PHE A 57 16.43 5.29 -2.06
C PHE A 57 17.03 6.23 -1.02
N SER A 58 16.30 6.43 0.07
CA SER A 58 16.78 7.08 1.29
C SER A 58 17.16 6.04 2.34
N VAL A 59 17.99 6.44 3.31
CA VAL A 59 18.26 5.61 4.49
C VAL A 59 16.96 5.35 5.26
N GLY A 60 16.71 4.08 5.57
CA GLY A 60 15.47 3.60 6.19
C GLY A 60 14.42 3.11 5.19
N ASP A 61 14.58 3.40 3.89
CA ASP A 61 13.65 2.90 2.88
C ASP A 61 13.67 1.37 2.84
N LYS A 62 12.50 0.81 2.52
CA LYS A 62 12.35 -0.62 2.27
C LYS A 62 12.23 -0.87 0.77
N ALA A 63 12.90 -1.91 0.29
CA ALA A 63 12.91 -2.30 -1.11
C ALA A 63 12.78 -3.83 -1.25
N ARG A 64 12.62 -4.31 -2.49
CA ARG A 64 12.70 -5.72 -2.86
C ARG A 64 14.03 -6.00 -3.56
N ARG A 65 14.65 -7.12 -3.19
CA ARG A 65 15.83 -7.67 -3.88
C ARG A 65 15.72 -9.19 -3.91
N ASN A 66 15.75 -9.79 -5.10
CA ASN A 66 15.63 -11.24 -5.29
C ASN A 66 14.39 -11.83 -4.58
N GLY A 67 13.25 -11.13 -4.64
CA GLY A 67 12.01 -11.55 -3.98
C GLY A 67 11.94 -11.27 -2.47
N HIS A 68 13.01 -10.78 -1.85
CA HIS A 68 13.08 -10.54 -0.40
C HIS A 68 13.02 -9.06 -0.06
N THR A 69 12.43 -8.74 1.09
CA THR A 69 12.40 -7.37 1.61
C THR A 69 13.76 -7.01 2.18
N VAL A 70 14.27 -5.83 1.83
CA VAL A 70 15.49 -5.26 2.38
C VAL A 70 15.24 -3.87 2.96
N GLU A 71 16.08 -3.43 3.90
CA GLU A 71 16.15 -2.06 4.41
C GLU A 71 17.45 -1.41 3.95
N ILE A 72 17.36 -0.20 3.43
CA ILE A 72 18.52 0.61 3.02
C ILE A 72 19.14 1.25 4.26
N LEU A 73 20.39 0.92 4.54
CA LEU A 73 21.13 1.37 5.73
C LEU A 73 22.00 2.59 5.46
N ALA A 74 22.47 2.73 4.21
CA ALA A 74 23.32 3.82 3.76
C ALA A 74 23.33 3.84 2.23
N GLY A 75 23.74 4.97 1.65
CA GLY A 75 23.75 5.19 0.22
C GLY A 75 23.03 6.50 -0.13
N PRO A 76 23.29 7.05 -1.32
CA PRO A 76 24.31 6.61 -2.27
C PRO A 76 25.75 6.81 -1.76
N VAL A 77 26.61 5.80 -1.89
CA VAL A 77 28.06 5.90 -1.57
C VAL A 77 28.90 5.34 -2.70
N GLU A 78 30.09 5.89 -2.91
CA GLU A 78 31.03 5.39 -3.93
C GLU A 78 31.65 4.06 -3.47
N GLY A 79 31.46 3.00 -4.25
CA GLY A 79 32.01 1.69 -3.98
C GLY A 79 33.53 1.69 -4.18
N ALA A 80 34.30 1.44 -3.11
CA ALA A 80 35.76 1.54 -3.13
C ALA A 80 36.48 0.69 -4.21
N VAL A 81 35.84 -0.39 -4.67
CA VAL A 81 36.39 -1.28 -5.71
C VAL A 81 35.90 -0.90 -7.11
N THR A 82 34.64 -0.50 -7.23
CA THR A 82 33.98 -0.29 -8.52
C THR A 82 33.97 1.16 -8.97
N GLY A 83 34.16 2.12 -8.06
CA GLY A 83 33.87 3.54 -8.26
C GLY A 83 32.39 3.84 -8.53
N ALA A 84 31.53 2.82 -8.48
CA ALA A 84 30.11 2.94 -8.77
C ALA A 84 29.33 3.30 -7.51
N GLU A 85 28.24 4.03 -7.69
CA GLU A 85 27.30 4.33 -6.62
C GLU A 85 26.58 3.06 -6.13
N ILE A 86 26.73 2.75 -4.85
CA ILE A 86 26.10 1.61 -4.20
C ILE A 86 25.27 2.04 -3.00
N TYR A 87 24.28 1.20 -2.67
CA TYR A 87 23.48 1.26 -1.46
C TYR A 87 23.84 0.09 -0.57
N LEU A 88 24.07 0.40 0.72
CA LEU A 88 24.23 -0.60 1.76
C LEU A 88 22.84 -0.99 2.26
N PHE A 89 22.59 -2.29 2.37
CA PHE A 89 21.29 -2.79 2.79
C PHE A 89 21.43 -3.98 3.75
N LYS A 90 20.33 -4.35 4.41
CA LYS A 90 20.18 -5.65 5.08
C LYS A 90 18.86 -6.31 4.70
N TYR A 91 18.81 -7.64 4.72
CA TYR A 91 17.58 -8.40 4.53
C TYR A 91 16.69 -8.34 5.78
N LEU A 92 15.39 -8.12 5.56
CA LEU A 92 14.34 -8.14 6.58
C LEU A 92 13.55 -9.45 6.58
N ASP A 93 13.59 -10.22 5.49
CA ASP A 93 12.96 -11.54 5.38
C ASP A 93 13.87 -12.54 4.64
N GLY A 94 13.49 -13.83 4.65
CA GLY A 94 14.18 -14.90 3.93
C GLY A 94 15.34 -15.60 4.67
N PRO A 95 16.12 -16.45 3.98
CA PRO A 95 17.22 -17.21 4.59
C PRO A 95 18.42 -16.34 5.00
N ASP A 96 18.48 -15.09 4.54
CA ASP A 96 19.59 -14.16 4.78
C ASP A 96 19.24 -13.00 5.73
N VAL A 97 18.14 -13.10 6.49
CA VAL A 97 17.71 -12.07 7.47
C VAL A 97 18.88 -11.56 8.32
N GLY A 98 18.98 -10.24 8.41
CA GLY A 98 20.02 -9.54 9.18
C GLY A 98 21.38 -9.45 8.48
N LYS A 99 21.63 -10.24 7.42
CA LYS A 99 22.82 -10.07 6.57
C LYS A 99 22.61 -8.93 5.57
N GLY A 100 23.71 -8.40 5.05
CA GLY A 100 23.70 -7.23 4.17
C GLY A 100 24.90 -7.14 3.24
N GLY A 101 24.90 -6.11 2.41
CA GLY A 101 26.00 -5.81 1.49
C GLY A 101 25.80 -4.50 0.74
N GLY A 102 26.73 -4.18 -0.16
CA GLY A 102 26.62 -3.04 -1.07
C GLY A 102 26.21 -3.47 -2.47
N ARG A 103 25.18 -2.84 -3.05
CA ARG A 103 24.69 -3.12 -4.43
C ARG A 103 24.25 -1.85 -5.13
N ASN A 104 24.20 -1.89 -6.46
CA ASN A 104 23.72 -0.76 -7.26
C ASN A 104 22.21 -0.57 -7.06
N ALA A 105 21.73 0.67 -7.18
CA ALA A 105 20.29 1.00 -7.07
C ALA A 105 19.41 0.16 -8.01
N SER A 106 19.91 -0.17 -9.20
CA SER A 106 19.21 -0.96 -10.22
C SER A 106 18.97 -2.43 -9.83
N GLU A 107 19.59 -2.92 -8.77
CA GLU A 107 19.34 -4.25 -8.20
C GLU A 107 18.19 -4.29 -7.17
N PHE A 108 17.60 -3.13 -6.88
CA PHE A 108 16.48 -3.01 -5.98
C PHE A 108 15.23 -2.60 -6.75
N GLU A 109 14.10 -3.15 -6.33
CA GLU A 109 12.78 -2.71 -6.74
C GLU A 109 12.21 -1.90 -5.57
N ALA A 110 11.77 -0.66 -5.82
CA ALA A 110 11.05 0.09 -4.80
C ALA A 110 9.81 -0.69 -4.38
N LEU A 111 9.60 -0.82 -3.06
CA LEU A 111 8.32 -1.30 -2.60
C LEU A 111 7.26 -0.25 -2.97
N PRO A 112 6.03 -0.68 -3.32
CA PRO A 112 4.94 0.27 -3.46
C PRO A 112 4.85 1.07 -2.16
N THR A 113 4.83 2.40 -2.29
CA THR A 113 4.61 3.30 -1.18
C THR A 113 3.39 2.81 -0.41
N THR A 114 3.56 2.48 0.87
CA THR A 114 2.45 2.05 1.73
C THR A 114 1.87 3.21 2.53
N THR A 115 2.51 4.37 2.50
CA THR A 115 2.10 5.54 3.26
C THR A 115 2.27 6.83 2.49
N TYR A 116 1.37 7.79 2.66
CA TYR A 116 1.44 9.12 2.08
C TYR A 116 1.35 10.18 3.17
N THR A 117 2.22 11.18 3.15
CA THR A 117 2.13 12.33 4.07
C THR A 117 1.59 13.54 3.32
N SER A 118 0.41 14.02 3.70
CA SER A 118 -0.23 15.17 3.06
C SER A 118 0.52 16.47 3.35
N PRO A 119 0.28 17.56 2.59
CA PRO A 119 0.83 18.88 2.87
C PRO A 119 0.52 19.41 4.28
N ALA A 120 -0.55 18.92 4.92
CA ALA A 120 -0.92 19.23 6.30
C ALA A 120 -0.10 18.44 7.35
N GLY A 121 0.79 17.54 6.91
CA GLY A 121 1.65 16.72 7.77
C GLY A 121 0.98 15.45 8.30
N ILE A 122 -0.14 15.02 7.71
CA ILE A 122 -0.87 13.81 8.13
C ILE A 122 -0.37 12.62 7.33
N THR A 123 0.09 11.58 8.02
CA THR A 123 0.51 10.33 7.37
C THR A 123 -0.64 9.34 7.29
N TYR A 124 -1.03 9.03 6.06
CA TYR A 124 -1.98 8.00 5.69
C TYR A 124 -1.25 6.70 5.38
N ASP A 125 -1.79 5.59 5.87
CA ASP A 125 -1.57 4.24 5.37
C ASP A 125 -2.47 3.99 4.16
N LEU A 126 -1.87 3.72 3.00
CA LEU A 126 -2.55 3.57 1.70
C LEU A 126 -3.35 2.27 1.59
N ALA A 127 -3.20 1.33 2.53
CA ALA A 127 -4.06 0.16 2.64
C ALA A 127 -5.25 0.37 3.61
N GLY A 128 -5.31 1.51 4.30
CA GLY A 128 -6.32 1.81 5.30
C GLY A 128 -7.62 2.38 4.74
N GLU A 129 -8.64 2.37 5.60
CA GLU A 129 -9.88 3.13 5.42
C GLU A 129 -9.89 4.33 6.38
N TYR A 130 -10.54 5.41 5.97
CA TYR A 130 -10.56 6.67 6.71
C TYR A 130 -11.95 7.30 6.69
N THR A 131 -12.40 7.90 7.78
CA THR A 131 -13.68 8.62 7.83
C THR A 131 -13.46 10.12 7.81
N ASP A 132 -14.27 10.84 7.04
CA ASP A 132 -14.33 12.30 7.10
C ASP A 132 -15.24 12.81 8.23
N ARG A 133 -15.32 14.14 8.39
CA ARG A 133 -16.17 14.80 9.40
C ARG A 133 -17.67 14.58 9.20
N LEU A 134 -18.10 14.14 8.02
CA LEU A 134 -19.49 13.87 7.68
C LEU A 134 -19.83 12.38 7.84
N GLY A 135 -18.85 11.54 8.18
CA GLY A 135 -19.00 10.11 8.38
C GLY A 135 -18.85 9.26 7.12
N TYR A 136 -18.46 9.84 5.97
CA TYR A 136 -18.15 9.03 4.79
C TYR A 136 -16.84 8.29 4.98
N THR A 137 -16.82 7.02 4.61
CA THR A 137 -15.61 6.18 4.64
C THR A 137 -14.93 6.21 3.29
N TRP A 138 -13.68 6.62 3.27
CA TRP A 138 -12.79 6.75 2.13
C TRP A 138 -11.76 5.62 2.13
N SER A 139 -11.45 5.11 0.94
CA SER A 139 -10.39 4.13 0.71
C SER A 139 -9.52 4.57 -0.46
N PHE A 140 -8.24 4.20 -0.44
CA PHE A 140 -7.33 4.50 -1.55
C PHE A 140 -7.60 3.56 -2.73
N THR A 141 -7.59 4.12 -3.94
CA THR A 141 -7.87 3.39 -5.19
C THR A 141 -6.66 2.66 -5.75
N GLY A 142 -5.47 2.89 -5.19
CA GLY A 142 -4.18 2.47 -5.75
C GLY A 142 -3.68 3.34 -6.91
N ARG A 143 -4.46 4.34 -7.34
CA ARG A 143 -4.07 5.31 -8.37
C ARG A 143 -3.45 6.56 -7.75
N HIS A 144 -2.69 7.28 -8.55
CA HIS A 144 -2.12 8.57 -8.20
C HIS A 144 -2.44 9.59 -9.31
N SER A 145 -2.61 10.84 -8.94
CA SER A 145 -2.65 11.98 -9.87
C SER A 145 -1.27 12.21 -10.53
N PRO A 146 -1.18 13.05 -11.58
CA PRO A 146 0.08 13.29 -12.30
C PRO A 146 1.23 13.85 -11.44
N ASP A 147 0.91 14.51 -10.33
CA ASP A 147 1.86 15.01 -9.33
C ASP A 147 2.27 13.97 -8.28
N GLY A 148 1.69 12.75 -8.35
CA GLY A 148 1.99 11.67 -7.43
C GLY A 148 1.14 11.66 -6.16
N THR A 149 0.10 12.49 -6.03
CA THR A 149 -0.82 12.42 -4.89
C THR A 149 -1.77 11.20 -5.03
N PRO A 150 -1.97 10.38 -3.99
CA PRO A 150 -2.86 9.23 -4.06
C PRO A 150 -4.33 9.61 -4.26
N CYS A 151 -5.07 8.82 -5.04
CA CYS A 151 -6.49 8.99 -5.27
C CYS A 151 -7.33 8.12 -4.32
N VAL A 152 -8.45 8.66 -3.83
CA VAL A 152 -9.37 8.02 -2.88
C VAL A 152 -10.78 7.91 -3.43
N THR A 153 -11.62 7.08 -2.81
CA THR A 153 -13.05 6.97 -3.12
C THR A 153 -13.87 6.65 -1.88
N ALA A 154 -15.04 7.28 -1.76
CA ALA A 154 -16.03 6.96 -0.73
C ALA A 154 -17.04 5.86 -1.15
N TYR A 155 -17.05 5.50 -2.44
CA TYR A 155 -18.08 4.64 -3.03
C TYR A 155 -17.51 3.38 -3.70
N GLY A 156 -16.23 3.06 -3.45
CA GLY A 156 -15.55 1.91 -4.04
C GLY A 156 -15.29 2.04 -5.55
N ASN A 157 -15.40 3.24 -6.13
CA ASN A 157 -15.06 3.46 -7.53
C ASN A 157 -13.53 3.55 -7.71
N ALA A 158 -12.92 2.45 -8.14
CA ALA A 158 -11.47 2.37 -8.38
C ALA A 158 -10.96 3.35 -9.46
N ASN A 159 -11.84 3.85 -10.34
CA ASN A 159 -11.50 4.83 -11.37
C ASN A 159 -11.64 6.28 -10.89
N ASN A 160 -11.94 6.51 -9.60
CA ASN A 160 -12.05 7.86 -9.07
C ASN A 160 -10.73 8.62 -9.23
N THR A 161 -10.84 9.94 -9.39
CA THR A 161 -9.70 10.84 -9.59
C THR A 161 -9.55 11.85 -8.45
N ASP A 162 -10.43 11.83 -7.46
CA ASP A 162 -10.31 12.68 -6.27
C ASP A 162 -9.04 12.30 -5.51
N THR A 163 -8.20 13.28 -5.23
CA THR A 163 -6.95 13.10 -4.48
C THR A 163 -7.21 13.19 -2.99
N ILE A 164 -6.38 12.52 -2.17
CA ILE A 164 -6.46 12.64 -0.72
C ILE A 164 -6.34 14.10 -0.26
N ASP A 165 -5.45 14.88 -0.87
CA ASP A 165 -5.30 16.32 -0.59
C ASP A 165 -6.60 17.09 -0.85
N GLY A 166 -7.25 16.87 -2.00
CA GLY A 166 -8.50 17.54 -2.34
C GLY A 166 -9.66 17.14 -1.42
N ILE A 167 -9.64 15.90 -0.92
CA ILE A 167 -10.60 15.43 0.08
C ILE A 167 -10.33 16.06 1.45
N GLU A 168 -9.07 16.18 1.88
CA GLU A 168 -8.71 16.89 3.11
C GLU A 168 -9.16 18.35 3.07
N ASP A 169 -8.94 19.05 1.96
CA ASP A 169 -9.34 20.44 1.78
C ASP A 169 -10.87 20.63 1.87
N SER A 170 -11.62 19.68 1.32
CA SER A 170 -13.09 19.77 1.22
C SER A 170 -13.81 19.29 2.50
N PHE A 171 -13.30 18.22 3.09
CA PHE A 171 -13.99 17.47 4.16
C PHE A 171 -13.20 17.44 5.47
N GLY A 172 -12.03 18.08 5.53
CA GLY A 172 -11.16 18.09 6.69
C GLY A 172 -10.25 16.85 6.75
N PRO A 173 -9.32 16.83 7.73
CA PRO A 173 -8.41 15.71 7.91
C PRO A 173 -9.19 14.43 8.19
N LEU A 174 -8.88 13.37 7.45
CA LEU A 174 -9.56 12.08 7.64
C LEU A 174 -9.01 11.34 8.86
N CYS A 175 -9.91 10.72 9.62
CA CYS A 175 -9.57 9.88 10.76
C CYS A 175 -9.42 8.42 10.30
N LYS A 176 -8.32 7.76 10.65
CA LYS A 176 -8.13 6.33 10.33
C LYS A 176 -9.21 5.49 11.01
N VAL A 177 -9.86 4.62 10.25
CA VAL A 177 -10.76 3.59 10.79
C VAL A 177 -9.88 2.53 11.46
N THR A 178 -9.74 2.63 12.78
CA THR A 178 -8.83 1.75 13.57
C THR A 178 -9.42 0.38 13.88
N ALA A 179 -10.73 0.22 13.71
CA ALA A 179 -11.41 -1.06 13.59
C ALA A 179 -12.76 -0.76 12.94
N LYS A 180 -13.08 -1.46 11.85
CA LYS A 180 -14.49 -1.60 11.48
C LYS A 180 -15.17 -2.19 12.72
N PRO A 181 -16.26 -1.60 13.26
CA PRO A 181 -17.04 -2.27 14.29
C PRO A 181 -17.28 -3.68 13.80
N ALA A 182 -16.97 -4.67 14.63
CA ALA A 182 -17.12 -6.04 14.21
C ALA A 182 -18.54 -6.22 13.67
N ASP A 183 -18.65 -6.78 12.46
CA ASP A 183 -19.94 -6.89 11.80
C ASP A 183 -20.83 -7.76 12.68
N GLY A 184 -21.78 -7.16 13.37
CA GLY A 184 -22.43 -7.80 14.50
C GLY A 184 -23.76 -7.16 14.85
N PHE A 185 -24.31 -7.63 15.97
CA PHE A 185 -25.58 -7.19 16.51
C PHE A 185 -25.40 -6.83 17.98
N GLU A 186 -25.80 -5.61 18.36
CA GLU A 186 -25.78 -5.18 19.74
C GLU A 186 -27.02 -5.70 20.47
N TYR A 187 -26.81 -6.48 21.53
CA TYR A 187 -27.86 -6.92 22.45
C TYR A 187 -27.41 -6.66 23.88
N GLU A 188 -28.21 -5.92 24.64
CA GLU A 188 -27.91 -5.49 26.03
C GLU A 188 -26.52 -4.83 26.21
N GLY A 189 -26.08 -4.04 25.22
CA GLY A 189 -24.80 -3.31 25.26
C GLY A 189 -23.57 -4.15 24.90
N VAL A 190 -23.76 -5.40 24.47
CA VAL A 190 -22.69 -6.28 23.97
C VAL A 190 -22.86 -6.47 22.46
N VAL A 191 -21.79 -6.27 21.70
CA VAL A 191 -21.77 -6.53 20.24
C VAL A 191 -21.39 -7.99 20.00
N TYR A 192 -22.34 -8.76 19.48
CA TYR A 192 -22.13 -10.13 19.03
C TYR A 192 -21.83 -10.14 17.54
N GLU A 193 -20.61 -10.49 17.17
CA GLU A 193 -20.11 -10.57 15.80
C GLU A 193 -20.81 -11.71 15.04
N TYR A 194 -21.23 -11.45 13.81
CA TYR A 194 -21.70 -12.49 12.91
C TYR A 194 -20.55 -13.44 12.58
N ASP A 195 -20.89 -14.71 12.37
CA ASP A 195 -19.98 -15.81 12.03
C ASP A 195 -18.90 -16.14 13.09
N ALA A 196 -18.83 -15.39 14.19
CA ALA A 196 -18.02 -15.75 15.36
C ALA A 196 -18.69 -16.88 16.17
N GLU A 197 -17.86 -17.74 16.74
CA GLU A 197 -18.28 -18.77 17.69
C GLU A 197 -18.31 -18.18 19.10
N TYR A 198 -19.33 -18.56 19.86
CA TYR A 198 -19.58 -18.13 21.22
C TYR A 198 -19.96 -19.32 22.07
N THR A 199 -19.58 -19.35 23.33
CA THR A 199 -19.97 -20.40 24.28
C THR A 199 -20.93 -19.83 25.32
N ASP A 200 -22.02 -20.55 25.60
CA ASP A 200 -22.98 -20.18 26.65
C ASP A 200 -22.57 -20.73 28.03
N CYS A 201 -23.43 -20.58 29.05
CA CYS A 201 -23.11 -21.06 30.40
C CYS A 201 -23.12 -22.59 30.55
N ASP A 202 -23.75 -23.30 29.62
CA ASP A 202 -23.86 -24.77 29.63
C ASP A 202 -22.73 -25.43 28.81
N GLY A 203 -21.94 -24.62 28.10
CA GLY A 203 -20.82 -25.06 27.28
C GLY A 203 -21.20 -25.37 25.83
N ASP A 204 -22.40 -24.99 25.39
CA ASP A 204 -22.83 -25.12 24.00
C ASP A 204 -22.28 -23.97 23.16
N ASN A 205 -21.88 -24.30 21.93
CA ASN A 205 -21.31 -23.33 21.00
C ASN A 205 -22.39 -22.76 20.06
N TRP A 206 -22.34 -21.45 19.85
CA TRP A 206 -23.29 -20.69 19.08
C TRP A 206 -22.55 -19.87 18.03
N THR A 207 -23.09 -19.84 16.82
CA THR A 207 -22.65 -18.91 15.78
C THR A 207 -23.88 -18.24 15.21
N PHE A 208 -23.83 -16.93 15.01
CA PHE A 208 -24.95 -16.14 14.54
C PHE A 208 -24.69 -15.59 13.15
N TYR A 209 -25.72 -15.58 12.30
CA TYR A 209 -25.65 -14.97 10.99
C TYR A 209 -26.70 -13.86 10.85
N ARG A 210 -26.45 -12.96 9.90
CA ARG A 210 -27.36 -11.87 9.57
C ARG A 210 -28.67 -12.43 9.03
N SER A 211 -29.76 -12.24 9.78
CA SER A 211 -31.09 -12.68 9.36
C SER A 211 -31.64 -11.78 8.25
N THR A 212 -32.27 -12.38 7.25
CA THR A 212 -33.02 -11.66 6.21
C THR A 212 -34.50 -11.49 6.56
N ARG A 213 -34.95 -11.98 7.73
CA ARG A 213 -36.37 -11.92 8.15
C ARG A 213 -36.73 -10.59 8.81
N THR A 214 -37.99 -10.19 8.65
CA THR A 214 -38.61 -9.03 9.29
C THR A 214 -38.43 -9.10 10.81
N GLY A 215 -37.63 -8.19 11.39
CA GLY A 215 -37.30 -8.15 12.81
C GLY A 215 -35.79 -8.01 13.10
N GLY A 216 -34.93 -8.29 12.13
CA GLY A 216 -33.50 -7.94 12.17
C GLY A 216 -32.62 -8.70 13.18
N ALA A 217 -33.20 -9.47 14.10
CA ALA A 217 -32.46 -10.25 15.07
C ALA A 217 -31.62 -11.35 14.38
N PRO A 218 -30.35 -11.58 14.79
CA PRO A 218 -29.50 -12.64 14.27
C PRO A 218 -30.09 -14.00 14.59
N LEU A 219 -29.80 -14.99 13.75
CA LEU A 219 -30.23 -16.37 13.95
C LEU A 219 -29.01 -17.28 14.14
N SER A 220 -29.13 -18.28 15.02
CA SER A 220 -28.08 -19.25 15.26
C SER A 220 -27.98 -20.32 14.16
N THR A 221 -26.77 -20.82 13.92
CA THR A 221 -26.49 -21.91 12.96
C THR A 221 -26.53 -23.32 13.58
N TYR A 222 -26.75 -23.45 14.90
CA TYR A 222 -26.46 -24.70 15.62
C TYR A 222 -27.22 -25.94 15.10
N SER A 223 -26.51 -27.07 15.07
CA SER A 223 -26.79 -28.26 14.25
C SER A 223 -27.65 -29.35 14.92
N SER A 224 -28.07 -29.17 16.17
CA SER A 224 -28.89 -30.16 16.89
C SER A 224 -30.37 -29.76 16.96
N TYR A 225 -31.16 -30.19 15.97
CA TYR A 225 -32.65 -30.23 15.96
C TYR A 225 -33.45 -28.93 16.20
N ARG A 226 -32.83 -27.84 16.66
CA ARG A 226 -33.41 -26.51 16.96
C ARG A 226 -32.67 -25.39 16.22
N SER A 227 -32.40 -25.59 14.94
CA SER A 227 -31.75 -24.56 14.12
C SER A 227 -32.62 -23.29 14.07
N ARG A 228 -31.98 -22.10 14.20
CA ARG A 228 -32.57 -20.75 14.03
C ARG A 228 -33.21 -20.12 15.27
N GLU A 229 -32.62 -20.32 16.45
CA GLU A 229 -32.95 -19.48 17.60
C GLU A 229 -32.40 -18.07 17.40
N THR A 230 -33.11 -17.04 17.88
CA THR A 230 -32.60 -15.67 17.83
C THR A 230 -31.49 -15.46 18.86
N LEU A 231 -30.56 -14.55 18.60
CA LEU A 231 -29.55 -14.16 19.61
C LEU A 231 -30.20 -13.77 20.94
N GLN A 232 -31.29 -13.01 20.91
CA GLN A 232 -32.08 -12.65 22.08
C GLN A 232 -32.56 -13.89 22.84
N TYR A 233 -33.18 -14.86 22.16
CA TYR A 233 -33.63 -16.08 22.82
C TYR A 233 -32.47 -16.84 23.46
N VAL A 234 -31.33 -16.93 22.78
CA VAL A 234 -30.17 -17.64 23.29
C VAL A 234 -29.64 -16.96 24.55
N VAL A 235 -29.45 -15.64 24.52
CA VAL A 235 -28.95 -14.88 25.69
C VAL A 235 -29.93 -14.94 26.86
N ASP A 236 -31.24 -14.82 26.61
CA ASP A 236 -32.27 -14.82 27.65
C ASP A 236 -32.41 -16.19 28.35
N ASN A 237 -32.11 -17.30 27.66
CA ASN A 237 -32.32 -18.66 28.19
C ASN A 237 -31.03 -19.36 28.63
N TYR A 238 -29.88 -19.05 28.01
CA TYR A 238 -28.58 -19.71 28.26
C TYR A 238 -27.51 -18.72 28.76
N GLY A 239 -27.90 -17.48 29.05
CA GLY A 239 -27.04 -16.46 29.65
C GLY A 239 -26.16 -15.71 28.65
N PRO A 240 -25.35 -14.74 29.15
CA PRO A 240 -24.43 -13.98 28.30
C PRO A 240 -23.39 -14.90 27.69
N LEU A 241 -23.15 -14.75 26.38
CA LEU A 241 -22.22 -15.61 25.67
C LEU A 241 -20.80 -15.06 25.72
N THR A 242 -19.82 -15.95 25.80
CA THR A 242 -18.40 -15.61 25.78
C THR A 242 -17.81 -16.01 24.44
N LYS A 243 -17.05 -15.13 23.80
CA LYS A 243 -16.34 -15.41 22.54
C LYS A 243 -15.12 -16.29 22.78
#